data_AF-A0A1U9NGW4-F1
#
_entry.id   AF-A0A1U9NGW4-F1
#
_cell.length_a   1.000
_cell.length_b   1.000
_cell.length_c   1.000
_cell.angle_alpha   90.00
_cell.angle_beta   90.00
_cell.angle_gamma   90.00
#
_symmetry.space_group_name_H-M   'P 1'
#
loop_
_entity.id
_entity.type
_entity.pdbx_description
1 polymer ?
#
loop_
_entity_poly.entity_id
_entity_poly.type
_entity_poly.pdbx_seq_one_letter_code
_entity_poly.pdbx_strand_id
1 'polypeptide(L)'
;MPKPEPQVAQHQRDHGASAAHRQAFIKDYDRNGDGVVTREEFDQARAAHLRAMDSNQDQRVDETEYVQEFVARMTDEQKEHKTKQLKQAHVRFGVLDRDKDGDLTVQEFALSGARIFAGWDLNQDGVVDAQDPLPTP
;
A
#
# COMPACT_ATOMS: atom_id res chain seq x y z
N MET A 1 -13.69 50.74 -4.91
CA MET A 1 -14.52 49.75 -5.63
C MET A 1 -14.25 48.38 -5.02
N PRO A 2 -15.23 47.74 -4.35
CA PRO A 2 -15.06 46.39 -3.83
C PRO A 2 -15.06 45.36 -4.98
N LYS A 3 -14.12 44.42 -4.95
CA LYS A 3 -14.03 43.30 -5.91
C LYS A 3 -15.19 42.32 -5.66
N PRO A 4 -15.73 41.66 -6.69
CA PRO A 4 -16.84 40.72 -6.53
C PRO A 4 -16.35 39.44 -5.84
N GLU A 5 -17.13 38.95 -4.87
CA GLU A 5 -16.91 37.69 -4.17
C GLU A 5 -17.09 36.49 -5.12
N PRO A 6 -16.24 35.45 -5.07
CA PRO A 6 -16.48 34.23 -5.82
C PRO A 6 -17.62 33.44 -5.16
N GLN A 7 -18.74 33.34 -5.87
CA GLN A 7 -19.86 32.46 -5.53
C GLN A 7 -19.38 31.00 -5.57
N VAL A 8 -19.26 30.38 -4.41
CA VAL A 8 -18.91 28.95 -4.31
C VAL A 8 -20.15 28.15 -4.69
N ALA A 9 -20.18 27.67 -5.93
CA ALA A 9 -21.20 26.76 -6.43
C ALA A 9 -21.27 25.50 -5.55
N GLN A 10 -22.44 25.28 -4.94
CA GLN A 10 -22.80 24.05 -4.25
C GLN A 10 -22.77 22.88 -5.23
N HIS A 11 -21.66 22.13 -5.25
CA HIS A 11 -21.66 20.77 -5.74
C HIS A 11 -21.75 19.86 -4.52
N GLN A 12 -22.98 19.43 -4.22
CA GLN A 12 -23.25 18.29 -3.36
C GLN A 12 -22.49 17.10 -3.92
N ARG A 13 -21.40 16.73 -3.24
CA ARG A 13 -20.65 15.52 -3.54
C ARG A 13 -21.37 14.37 -2.87
N ASP A 14 -22.04 13.56 -3.68
CA ASP A 14 -22.45 12.23 -3.26
C ASP A 14 -21.18 11.37 -3.11
N HIS A 15 -20.55 11.44 -1.94
CA HIS A 15 -19.40 10.63 -1.52
C HIS A 15 -19.87 9.55 -0.54
N GLY A 16 -20.98 8.88 -0.87
CA GLY A 16 -21.48 7.74 -0.11
C GLY A 16 -20.45 6.62 -0.10
N ALA A 17 -19.91 6.32 1.10
CA ALA A 17 -18.95 5.25 1.35
C ALA A 17 -19.37 3.92 0.70
N SER A 18 -18.51 3.37 -0.17
CA SER A 18 -18.63 2.00 -0.64
C SER A 18 -18.60 1.03 0.56
N ALA A 19 -19.10 -0.19 0.38
CA ALA A 19 -19.02 -1.22 1.43
C ALA A 19 -17.57 -1.43 1.91
N ALA A 20 -16.60 -1.36 0.99
CA ALA A 20 -15.18 -1.43 1.30
C ALA A 20 -14.71 -0.25 2.16
N HIS A 21 -15.13 0.98 1.84
CA HIS A 21 -14.79 2.17 2.64
C HIS A 21 -15.43 2.13 4.03
N ARG A 22 -16.67 1.60 4.18
CA ARG A 22 -17.28 1.39 5.49
C ARG A 22 -16.53 0.35 6.31
N GLN A 23 -16.13 -0.76 5.70
CA GLN A 23 -15.41 -1.82 6.40
C GLN A 23 -14.01 -1.37 6.83
N ALA A 24 -13.32 -0.57 6.01
CA ALA A 24 -12.08 0.09 6.40
C ALA A 24 -12.29 1.04 7.58
N PHE A 25 -13.34 1.86 7.53
CA PHE A 25 -13.67 2.77 8.64
C PHE A 25 -13.95 2.04 9.95
N ILE A 26 -14.74 0.96 9.91
CA ILE A 26 -14.99 0.14 11.11
C ILE A 26 -13.67 -0.44 11.63
N LYS A 27 -12.86 -1.05 10.76
CA LYS A 27 -11.57 -1.61 11.15
C LYS A 27 -10.63 -0.61 11.83
N ASP A 28 -10.64 0.65 11.38
CA ASP A 28 -9.72 1.66 11.86
C ASP A 28 -10.19 2.35 13.17
N TYR A 29 -11.49 2.34 13.45
CA TYR A 29 -12.09 3.14 14.54
C TYR A 29 -12.90 2.35 15.58
N ASP A 30 -13.32 1.11 15.30
CA ASP A 30 -14.04 0.24 16.25
C ASP A 30 -13.06 -0.22 17.34
N ARG A 31 -13.21 0.31 18.55
CA ARG A 31 -12.26 0.07 19.65
C ARG A 31 -12.65 -1.12 20.48
N ASN A 32 -13.95 -1.37 20.61
CA ASN A 32 -14.47 -2.46 21.44
C ASN A 32 -14.65 -3.78 20.64
N GLY A 33 -14.57 -3.72 19.30
CA GLY A 33 -14.66 -4.86 18.40
C GLY A 33 -16.09 -5.37 18.17
N ASP A 34 -17.10 -4.53 18.40
CA ASP A 34 -18.52 -4.92 18.25
C ASP A 34 -19.06 -4.77 16.81
N GLY A 35 -18.23 -4.28 15.89
CA GLY A 35 -18.55 -4.08 14.48
C GLY A 35 -19.23 -2.75 14.18
N VAL A 36 -19.36 -1.87 15.16
CA VAL A 36 -19.93 -0.52 15.03
C VAL A 36 -18.89 0.51 15.48
N VAL A 37 -18.92 1.70 14.86
CA VAL A 37 -18.11 2.83 15.34
C VAL A 37 -19.04 3.85 15.95
N THR A 38 -18.95 4.01 17.25
CA THR A 38 -19.66 5.06 17.98
C THR A 38 -18.95 6.40 17.82
N ARG A 39 -19.67 7.51 18.10
CA ARG A 39 -19.08 8.85 18.09
C ARG A 39 -17.94 8.97 19.10
N GLU A 40 -18.11 8.34 20.25
CA GLU A 40 -17.10 8.32 21.31
C GLU A 40 -15.82 7.63 20.84
N GLU A 41 -15.91 6.46 20.22
CA GLU A 41 -14.73 5.75 19.70
C GLU A 41 -14.00 6.55 18.62
N PHE A 42 -14.75 7.19 17.73
CA PHE A 42 -14.17 8.08 16.73
C PHE A 42 -13.43 9.27 17.38
N ASP A 43 -14.06 9.96 18.34
CA ASP A 43 -13.46 11.09 19.03
C ASP A 43 -12.22 10.67 19.85
N GLN A 44 -12.28 9.53 20.53
CA GLN A 44 -11.15 8.97 21.27
C GLN A 44 -9.97 8.66 20.34
N ALA A 45 -10.23 8.07 19.17
CA ALA A 45 -9.20 7.81 18.17
C ALA A 45 -8.58 9.10 17.62
N ARG A 46 -9.41 10.12 17.33
CA ARG A 46 -8.94 11.43 16.89
C ARG A 46 -8.09 12.14 17.95
N ALA A 47 -8.52 12.09 19.21
CA ALA A 47 -7.77 12.66 20.32
C ALA A 47 -6.44 11.93 20.55
N ALA A 48 -6.42 10.60 20.42
CA ALA A 48 -5.18 9.83 20.51
C ALA A 48 -4.20 10.20 19.38
N HIS A 49 -4.69 10.37 18.16
CA HIS A 49 -3.86 10.77 17.02
C HIS A 49 -3.27 12.17 17.20
N LEU A 50 -4.08 13.14 17.63
CA LEU A 50 -3.59 14.49 17.94
C LEU A 50 -2.49 14.46 19.00
N ARG A 51 -2.69 13.71 20.10
CA ARG A 51 -1.66 13.57 21.16
C ARG A 51 -0.37 12.89 20.68
N ALA A 52 -0.43 12.09 19.62
CA ALA A 52 0.75 11.45 19.05
C ALA A 52 1.55 12.41 18.13
N MET A 53 0.88 13.40 17.55
CA MET A 53 1.48 14.42 16.68
C MET A 53 2.03 15.61 17.49
N ASP A 54 1.30 16.03 18.52
CA ASP A 54 1.63 17.13 19.44
C ASP A 54 2.85 16.78 20.30
N SER A 55 4.03 17.05 19.74
CA SER A 55 5.31 16.62 20.30
C SER A 55 5.77 17.57 21.40
N ASN A 56 5.33 18.83 21.33
CA ASN A 56 5.66 19.85 22.33
C ASN A 56 4.63 19.92 23.49
N GLN A 57 3.51 19.17 23.38
CA GLN A 57 2.44 19.04 24.36
C GLN A 57 1.67 20.34 24.63
N ASP A 58 1.55 21.22 23.63
CA ASP A 58 0.83 22.49 23.73
C ASP A 58 -0.66 22.40 23.37
N GLN A 59 -1.16 21.17 23.15
CA GLN A 59 -2.53 20.84 22.76
C GLN A 59 -2.91 21.32 21.36
N ARG A 60 -1.92 21.62 20.52
CA ARG A 60 -2.07 21.97 19.12
C ARG A 60 -1.13 21.10 18.29
N VAL A 61 -1.37 21.07 16.98
CA VAL A 61 -0.46 20.45 16.02
C VAL A 61 -0.16 21.54 15.01
N ASP A 62 1.09 21.99 15.01
CA ASP A 62 1.54 22.94 13.99
C ASP A 62 1.92 22.24 12.69
N GLU A 63 2.24 23.02 11.64
CA GLU A 63 2.63 22.46 10.35
C GLU A 63 3.89 21.60 10.43
N THR A 64 4.84 21.96 11.30
CA THR A 64 6.09 21.21 11.48
C THR A 64 5.78 19.84 12.08
N GLU A 65 4.97 19.79 13.13
CA GLU A 65 4.55 18.55 13.79
C GLU A 65 3.75 17.65 12.84
N TYR A 66 2.83 18.23 12.06
CA TYR A 66 2.06 17.50 11.07
C TYR A 66 2.94 16.88 9.96
N VAL A 67 3.88 17.67 9.41
CA VAL A 67 4.81 17.20 8.38
C VAL A 67 5.76 16.14 8.95
N GLN A 68 6.21 16.30 10.20
CA GLN A 68 7.07 15.32 10.86
C GLN A 68 6.38 13.97 11.04
N GLU A 69 5.11 13.94 11.47
CA GLU A 69 4.34 12.69 11.53
C GLU A 69 4.24 12.05 10.14
N PHE A 70 3.89 12.84 9.13
CA PHE A 70 3.73 12.34 7.77
C PHE A 70 5.03 11.72 7.22
N VAL A 71 6.17 12.38 7.45
CA VAL A 71 7.48 11.86 7.09
C VAL A 71 7.79 10.59 7.88
N ALA A 72 7.54 10.57 9.19
CA ALA A 72 7.79 9.40 10.04
C ALA A 72 7.00 8.18 9.53
N ARG A 73 5.69 8.34 9.28
CA ARG A 73 4.84 7.29 8.72
C ARG A 73 5.33 6.79 7.36
N MET A 74 5.71 7.70 6.46
CA MET A 74 6.34 7.30 5.19
C MET A 74 7.61 6.49 5.40
N THR A 75 8.49 6.91 6.31
CA THR A 75 9.76 6.20 6.52
C THR A 75 9.54 4.80 7.07
N ASP A 76 8.53 4.60 7.92
CA ASP A 76 8.22 3.31 8.50
C ASP A 76 7.59 2.35 7.47
N GLU A 77 6.64 2.84 6.67
CA GLU A 77 6.10 2.10 5.52
C GLU A 77 7.23 1.71 4.54
N GLN A 78 8.15 2.63 4.25
CA GLN A 78 9.30 2.36 3.39
C GLN A 78 10.24 1.31 3.97
N LYS A 79 10.51 1.32 5.28
CA LYS A 79 11.36 0.32 5.95
C LYS A 79 10.75 -1.08 5.87
N GLU A 80 9.46 -1.20 6.15
CA GLU A 80 8.76 -2.48 6.07
C GLU A 80 8.74 -3.01 4.64
N HIS A 81 8.38 -2.15 3.68
CA HIS A 81 8.37 -2.51 2.27
C HIS A 81 9.75 -2.91 1.77
N LYS A 82 10.80 -2.15 2.12
CA LYS A 82 12.20 -2.50 1.80
C LYS A 82 12.59 -3.84 2.39
N THR A 83 12.21 -4.13 3.64
CA THR A 83 12.53 -5.40 4.31
C THR A 83 11.88 -6.57 3.59
N LYS A 84 10.60 -6.44 3.21
CA LYS A 84 9.89 -7.46 2.43
C LYS A 84 10.55 -7.65 1.06
N GLN A 85 10.90 -6.57 0.36
CA GLN A 85 11.58 -6.63 -0.93
C GLN A 85 12.95 -7.31 -0.85
N LEU A 86 13.75 -6.99 0.17
CA LEU A 86 15.05 -7.65 0.39
C LEU A 86 14.89 -9.15 0.65
N LYS A 87 13.94 -9.54 1.51
CA LYS A 87 13.63 -10.96 1.73
C LYS A 87 13.23 -11.66 0.43
N GLN A 88 12.38 -11.04 -0.37
CA GLN A 88 11.98 -11.57 -1.67
C GLN A 88 13.14 -11.65 -2.67
N ALA A 89 14.07 -10.69 -2.65
CA ALA A 89 15.27 -10.75 -3.48
C ALA A 89 16.15 -11.95 -3.10
N HIS A 90 16.35 -12.20 -1.80
CA HIS A 90 17.08 -13.40 -1.33
C HIS A 90 16.38 -14.70 -1.72
N VAL A 91 15.05 -14.77 -1.57
CA VAL A 91 14.28 -15.95 -2.00
C VAL A 91 14.42 -16.18 -3.51
N ARG A 92 14.28 -15.12 -4.32
CA ARG A 92 14.43 -15.19 -5.78
C ARG A 92 15.83 -15.64 -6.16
N PHE A 93 16.87 -15.04 -5.56
CA PHE A 93 18.25 -15.47 -5.78
C PHE A 93 18.41 -16.97 -5.49
N GLY A 94 17.93 -17.42 -4.32
CA GLY A 94 17.96 -18.84 -3.95
C GLY A 94 17.08 -19.74 -4.81
N VAL A 95 16.17 -19.24 -5.64
CA VAL A 95 15.47 -20.06 -6.65
C VAL A 95 16.27 -20.15 -7.94
N LEU A 96 17.02 -19.09 -8.26
CA LEU A 96 17.83 -18.98 -9.47
C LEU A 96 19.16 -19.75 -9.35
N ASP A 97 19.88 -19.54 -8.25
CA ASP A 97 21.08 -20.30 -7.84
C ASP A 97 20.64 -21.74 -7.52
N ARG A 98 20.82 -22.62 -8.50
CA ARG A 98 20.23 -23.97 -8.51
C ARG A 98 21.15 -24.98 -7.87
N ASP A 99 22.46 -24.82 -8.04
CA ASP A 99 23.46 -25.69 -7.43
C ASP A 99 23.90 -25.25 -6.02
N LYS A 100 23.44 -24.07 -5.56
CA LYS A 100 23.66 -23.52 -4.21
C LYS A 100 25.10 -23.13 -3.96
N ASP A 101 25.84 -22.77 -4.99
CA ASP A 101 27.22 -22.34 -4.85
C ASP A 101 27.36 -20.85 -4.47
N GLY A 102 26.26 -20.08 -4.53
CA GLY A 102 26.21 -18.67 -4.15
C GLY A 102 26.55 -17.71 -5.28
N ASP A 103 26.80 -18.22 -6.48
CA ASP A 103 26.92 -17.45 -7.72
C ASP A 103 25.68 -17.67 -8.59
N LEU A 104 25.43 -16.73 -9.50
CA LEU A 104 24.36 -16.89 -10.49
C LEU A 104 24.96 -16.91 -11.87
N THR A 105 24.98 -18.09 -12.47
CA THR A 105 25.56 -18.28 -13.80
C THR A 105 24.60 -17.86 -14.91
N VAL A 106 25.14 -17.58 -16.10
CA VAL A 106 24.35 -17.29 -17.31
C VAL A 106 23.38 -18.44 -17.63
N GLN A 107 23.82 -19.68 -17.40
CA GLN A 107 22.99 -20.86 -17.67
C GLN A 107 21.79 -20.92 -16.73
N GLU A 108 21.99 -20.70 -15.44
CA GLU A 108 20.91 -20.71 -14.46
C GLU A 108 19.89 -19.59 -14.70
N PHE A 109 20.39 -18.38 -15.02
CA PHE A 109 19.53 -17.26 -15.38
C PHE A 109 18.71 -17.56 -16.65
N ALA A 110 19.35 -18.12 -17.69
CA ALA A 110 18.68 -18.50 -18.93
C ALA A 110 17.62 -19.58 -18.72
N LEU A 111 17.90 -20.59 -17.90
CA LEU A 111 16.94 -21.65 -17.55
C LEU A 111 15.70 -21.08 -16.84
N SER A 112 15.87 -20.07 -15.99
CA SER A 112 14.74 -19.37 -15.39
C SER A 112 13.94 -18.60 -16.44
N GLY A 113 14.62 -17.86 -17.33
CA GLY A 113 13.97 -17.13 -18.42
C GLY A 113 13.14 -18.05 -19.32
N ALA A 114 13.68 -19.21 -19.70
CA ALA A 114 12.98 -20.21 -20.50
C ALA A 114 11.72 -20.74 -19.80
N ARG A 115 11.75 -20.99 -18.48
CA ARG A 115 10.58 -21.42 -17.71
C ARG A 115 9.50 -20.34 -17.63
N ILE A 116 9.91 -19.08 -17.42
CA ILE A 116 8.97 -17.96 -17.40
C ILE A 116 8.29 -17.86 -18.77
N PHE A 117 9.07 -17.87 -19.85
CA PHE A 117 8.56 -17.80 -21.21
C PHE A 117 7.55 -18.92 -21.50
N ALA A 118 7.90 -20.18 -21.20
CA ALA A 118 7.00 -21.32 -21.38
C ALA A 118 5.73 -21.28 -20.51
N GLY A 119 5.74 -20.50 -19.42
CA GLY A 119 4.53 -20.27 -18.62
C GLY A 119 3.55 -19.29 -19.24
N TRP A 120 3.98 -18.52 -20.25
CA TRP A 120 3.16 -17.57 -20.99
C TRP A 120 2.86 -18.02 -22.42
N ASP A 121 3.81 -18.71 -23.07
CA ASP A 121 3.65 -19.39 -24.36
C ASP A 121 2.95 -20.74 -24.13
N LEU A 122 1.66 -20.66 -23.83
CA LEU A 122 0.83 -21.80 -23.47
C LEU A 122 0.36 -22.59 -24.70
N ASN A 123 0.33 -21.96 -25.88
CA ASN A 123 0.07 -22.64 -27.14
C ASN A 123 1.34 -23.31 -27.74
N GLN A 124 2.52 -23.01 -27.17
CA GLN A 124 3.83 -23.58 -27.50
C GLN A 124 4.30 -23.28 -28.93
N ASP A 125 3.92 -22.13 -29.49
CA ASP A 125 4.34 -21.72 -30.84
C ASP A 125 5.64 -20.90 -30.85
N GLY A 126 6.19 -20.60 -29.68
CA GLY A 126 7.41 -19.81 -29.52
C GLY A 126 7.19 -18.30 -29.54
N VAL A 127 5.94 -17.85 -29.47
CA VAL A 127 5.54 -16.44 -29.43
C VAL A 127 4.54 -16.27 -28.29
N VAL A 128 4.75 -15.28 -27.42
CA VAL A 128 3.74 -14.89 -26.43
C VAL A 128 2.86 -13.80 -27.04
N ASP A 129 1.62 -14.11 -27.37
CA ASP A 129 0.66 -13.16 -27.93
C ASP A 129 -0.77 -13.34 -27.39
N ALA A 130 -1.76 -12.68 -28.01
CA ALA A 130 -3.15 -12.74 -27.58
C ALA A 130 -3.85 -14.08 -27.91
N GLN A 131 -3.20 -14.98 -28.67
CA GLN A 131 -3.68 -16.32 -28.99
C GLN A 131 -3.31 -17.32 -27.89
N ASP A 132 -2.37 -16.98 -27.00
CA ASP A 132 -2.13 -17.76 -25.80
C ASP A 132 -3.36 -17.74 -24.89
N PRO A 133 -3.81 -18.91 -24.40
CA PRO A 133 -4.88 -18.96 -23.42
C PRO A 133 -4.49 -18.23 -22.14
N LEU A 134 -5.48 -17.83 -21.35
CA LEU A 134 -5.19 -17.31 -20.01
C LEU A 134 -4.66 -18.46 -19.13
N PRO A 135 -3.62 -18.24 -18.32
CA PRO A 135 -3.16 -19.23 -17.36
C PRO A 135 -4.31 -19.61 -16.41
N THR A 136 -4.52 -20.91 -16.22
CA THR A 136 -5.50 -21.41 -15.25
C THR A 136 -5.05 -21.09 -13.83
N PRO A 137 -5.93 -20.56 -12.96
CA PRO A 137 -5.60 -20.18 -11.59
C PRO A 137 -5.31 -21.37 -10.66
#